data_AF-A0A497BXZ4-F1
#
_entry.id   AF-A0A497BXZ4-F1
#
_cell.length_a   1.000
_cell.length_b   1.000
_cell.length_c   1.000
_cell.angle_alpha   90.00
_cell.angle_beta   90.00
_cell.angle_gamma   90.00
#
_symmetry.space_group_name_H-M   'P 1'
#
loop_
_entity.id
_entity.type
_entity.pdbx_description
1 polymer ?
#
loop_
_entity_poly.entity_id
_entity_poly.type
_entity_poly.pdbx_seq_one_letter_code
_entity_poly.pdbx_strand_id
1 'polypeptide(L)'
;ANEITEDALQIDLLNGAGVIRYGGAAVSKATISGETGAESLITYEDLMRLSIDLDNNRCPKSTKIITGSRMVDTRVVNGARYMFIGSELIPLVKRMTDLFGNQAFISVEKYADAGTIANGEIGTVDQFRIIVVPEMMHFAGEGATVATNAGYRETGGKYDVFPMLVIGDESFTTIGFQTDGKTVKFKIKHVKPESETSYSAADPYGELGWMSIKWYFGSMILRPERLAVCYTVAEL
;
A
#
# COMPACT_ATOMS: atom_id res chain seq x y z
N ALA A 1 3.77 -11.55 14.41
CA ALA A 1 4.74 -10.65 15.10
C ALA A 1 5.31 -9.65 14.11
N ASN A 2 5.97 -10.09 13.04
CA ASN A 2 6.43 -9.18 11.97
C ASN A 2 5.28 -8.45 11.27
N GLU A 3 4.14 -9.13 11.06
CA GLU A 3 2.89 -8.54 10.54
C GLU A 3 2.46 -7.29 11.33
N ILE A 4 2.44 -7.34 12.67
CA ILE A 4 2.07 -6.20 13.53
C ILE A 4 2.98 -4.98 13.30
N THR A 5 4.26 -5.18 12.99
CA THR A 5 5.18 -4.07 12.68
C THR A 5 5.00 -3.54 11.26
N GLU A 6 4.59 -4.39 10.33
CA GLU A 6 4.28 -4.01 8.94
C GLU A 6 2.96 -3.23 8.89
N ASP A 7 1.94 -3.67 9.62
CA ASP A 7 0.66 -2.97 9.78
C ASP A 7 0.86 -1.58 10.41
N ALA A 8 1.63 -1.50 11.50
CA ALA A 8 1.92 -0.23 12.15
C ALA A 8 2.64 0.74 11.20
N LEU A 9 3.58 0.24 10.39
CA LEU A 9 4.24 1.03 9.36
C LEU A 9 3.25 1.48 8.28
N GLN A 10 2.37 0.60 7.82
CA GLN A 10 1.39 0.94 6.80
C GLN A 10 0.42 2.04 7.28
N ILE A 11 -0.06 1.96 8.52
CA ILE A 11 -0.89 3.01 9.13
C ILE A 11 -0.18 4.36 9.10
N ASP A 12 1.09 4.38 9.54
CA ASP A 12 1.87 5.62 9.59
C ASP A 12 2.10 6.21 8.19
N LEU A 13 2.38 5.36 7.19
CA LEU A 13 2.59 5.81 5.81
C LEU A 13 1.30 6.31 5.16
N LEU A 14 0.17 5.64 5.38
CA LEU A 14 -1.13 6.06 4.85
C LEU A 14 -1.58 7.40 5.46
N ASN A 15 -1.31 7.63 6.75
CA ASN A 15 -1.63 8.88 7.44
C ASN A 15 -0.60 9.99 7.18
N GLY A 16 0.65 9.62 6.89
CA GLY A 16 1.78 10.53 6.68
C GLY A 16 1.96 11.04 5.24
N ALA A 17 1.10 10.61 4.31
CA ALA A 17 1.21 11.01 2.91
C ALA A 17 0.86 12.50 2.70
N GLY A 18 1.77 13.24 2.08
CA GLY A 18 1.58 14.68 1.79
C GLY A 18 0.86 14.96 0.48
N VAL A 19 0.88 14.02 -0.47
CA VAL A 19 0.17 14.14 -1.75
C VAL A 19 -1.03 13.19 -1.74
N ILE A 20 -2.23 13.74 -1.71
CA ILE A 20 -3.46 12.93 -1.67
C ILE A 20 -4.28 13.21 -2.91
N ARG A 21 -4.72 12.15 -3.59
CA ARG A 21 -5.64 12.21 -4.71
C ARG A 21 -6.83 11.27 -4.49
N TYR A 22 -7.95 11.62 -5.10
CA TYR A 22 -9.19 10.87 -5.04
C TYR A 22 -9.66 10.60 -6.47
N GLY A 23 -10.18 9.40 -6.72
CA GLY A 23 -10.76 9.05 -8.01
C GLY A 23 -12.07 9.81 -8.28
N GLY A 24 -12.32 10.12 -9.55
CA GLY A 24 -13.55 10.79 -9.98
C GLY A 24 -13.76 12.18 -9.36
N ALA A 25 -14.98 12.45 -8.89
CA ALA A 25 -15.37 13.75 -8.32
C ALA A 25 -15.20 13.84 -6.79
N ALA A 26 -14.63 12.82 -6.15
CA ALA A 26 -14.45 12.79 -4.71
C ALA A 26 -13.39 13.82 -4.26
N VAL A 27 -13.62 14.45 -3.10
CA VAL A 27 -12.71 15.44 -2.50
C VAL A 27 -12.20 15.01 -1.12
N SER A 28 -12.76 13.93 -0.58
CA SER A 28 -12.44 13.34 0.70
C SER A 28 -12.77 11.84 0.69
N LYS A 29 -12.23 11.09 1.66
CA LYS A 29 -12.56 9.66 1.83
C LYS A 29 -14.07 9.44 1.96
N ALA A 30 -14.76 10.28 2.73
CA ALA A 30 -16.22 10.21 2.94
C ALA A 30 -17.07 10.47 1.68
N THR A 31 -16.48 11.05 0.63
CA THR A 31 -17.16 11.32 -0.65
C THR A 31 -16.83 10.29 -1.74
N ILE A 32 -15.99 9.30 -1.45
CA ILE A 32 -15.68 8.23 -2.39
C ILE A 32 -16.91 7.34 -2.54
N SER A 33 -17.31 7.14 -3.78
CA SER A 33 -18.57 6.49 -4.12
C SER A 33 -18.38 5.45 -5.22
N GLY A 34 -19.08 4.33 -5.11
CA GLY A 34 -19.27 3.36 -6.19
C GLY A 34 -20.69 3.41 -6.76
N GLU A 35 -21.39 4.54 -6.58
CA GLU A 35 -22.75 4.72 -7.09
C GLU A 35 -22.74 4.70 -8.61
N THR A 36 -23.80 4.14 -9.19
CA THR A 36 -23.96 4.05 -10.64
C THR A 36 -23.88 5.45 -11.28
N GLY A 37 -22.88 5.68 -12.13
CA GLY A 37 -22.65 6.97 -12.81
C GLY A 37 -21.93 8.03 -11.97
N ALA A 38 -21.50 7.71 -10.76
CA ALA A 38 -20.69 8.57 -9.89
C ALA A 38 -19.52 7.79 -9.27
N GLU A 39 -18.96 6.83 -10.01
CA GLU A 39 -17.90 5.96 -9.56
C GLU A 39 -16.59 6.73 -9.37
N SER A 40 -16.02 6.63 -8.17
CA SER A 40 -14.77 7.26 -7.77
C SER A 40 -13.59 6.34 -8.12
N LEU A 41 -13.38 6.13 -9.42
CA LEU A 41 -12.28 5.32 -9.94
C LEU A 41 -11.07 6.20 -10.26
N ILE A 42 -9.89 5.66 -9.99
CA ILE A 42 -8.64 6.28 -10.46
C ILE A 42 -8.45 5.97 -11.95
N THR A 43 -8.28 7.02 -12.74
CA THR A 43 -8.05 6.91 -14.19
C THR A 43 -6.57 7.04 -14.54
N TYR A 44 -6.23 6.73 -15.80
CA TYR A 44 -4.87 6.94 -16.32
C TYR A 44 -4.43 8.41 -16.20
N GLU A 45 -5.33 9.36 -16.46
CA GLU A 45 -5.03 10.79 -16.32
C GLU A 45 -4.73 11.18 -14.86
N ASP A 46 -5.40 10.57 -13.88
CA ASP A 46 -5.11 10.83 -12.47
C ASP A 46 -3.72 10.34 -12.09
N LEU A 47 -3.29 9.20 -12.62
CA LEU A 47 -1.93 8.70 -12.45
C LEU A 47 -0.90 9.60 -13.15
N MET A 48 -1.19 10.11 -14.35
CA MET A 48 -0.32 11.08 -15.02
C MET A 48 -0.19 12.38 -14.20
N ARG A 49 -1.29 12.89 -13.66
CA ARG A 49 -1.26 14.08 -12.81
C ARG A 49 -0.49 13.82 -11.51
N LEU A 50 -0.66 12.63 -10.93
CA LEU A 50 0.13 12.20 -9.78
C LEU A 50 1.63 12.15 -10.09
N SER A 51 2.01 11.63 -11.25
CA SER A 51 3.43 11.56 -11.64
C SER A 51 4.03 12.95 -11.84
N ILE A 52 3.26 13.91 -12.37
CA ILE A 52 3.64 15.33 -12.47
C ILE A 52 3.81 15.96 -11.09
N ASP A 53 2.89 15.75 -10.16
CA ASP A 53 3.01 16.29 -8.79
C ASP A 53 4.27 15.77 -8.10
N LEU A 54 4.55 14.48 -8.24
CA LEU A 54 5.75 13.84 -7.69
C LEU A 54 7.03 14.32 -8.37
N ASP A 55 7.00 14.59 -9.68
CA ASP A 55 8.11 15.19 -10.42
C ASP A 55 8.37 16.63 -9.95
N ASN A 56 7.31 17.43 -9.71
CA ASN A 56 7.41 18.79 -9.14
C ASN A 56 8.00 18.77 -7.72
N ASN A 57 7.66 17.77 -6.92
CA ASN A 57 8.22 17.56 -5.58
C ASN A 57 9.64 16.98 -5.58
N ARG A 58 10.25 16.82 -6.77
CA ARG A 58 11.59 16.24 -6.95
C ARG A 58 11.72 14.89 -6.27
N CYS A 59 10.66 14.07 -6.36
CA CYS A 59 10.72 12.69 -5.95
C CYS A 59 11.61 11.91 -6.94
N PRO A 60 12.64 11.18 -6.49
CA PRO A 60 13.41 10.34 -7.40
C PRO A 60 12.55 9.18 -7.95
N LYS A 61 12.92 8.67 -9.13
CA LYS A 61 12.34 7.45 -9.73
C LYS A 61 13.30 6.30 -9.44
N SER A 62 12.79 5.16 -8.98
CA SER A 62 13.59 4.21 -8.21
C SER A 62 14.59 3.40 -9.03
N THR A 63 14.45 3.22 -10.34
CA THR A 63 15.51 2.62 -11.19
C THR A 63 15.28 2.90 -12.68
N LYS A 64 16.37 3.12 -13.44
CA LYS A 64 16.41 2.94 -14.89
C LYS A 64 17.03 1.57 -15.16
N ILE A 65 16.22 0.56 -15.47
CA ILE A 65 16.76 -0.73 -15.89
C ILE A 65 17.14 -0.59 -17.37
N ILE A 66 18.44 -0.60 -17.66
CA ILE A 66 18.96 -0.84 -19.00
C ILE A 66 19.43 -2.31 -19.01
N THR A 67 18.51 -3.25 -19.24
CA THR A 67 18.87 -4.64 -19.43
C THR A 67 19.43 -4.82 -20.84
N GLY A 68 20.76 -4.81 -20.94
CA GLY A 68 21.48 -5.22 -22.14
C GLY A 68 21.43 -6.74 -22.30
N SER A 69 20.32 -7.30 -22.76
CA SER A 69 20.28 -8.70 -23.22
C SER A 69 20.76 -8.76 -24.66
N ARG A 70 21.89 -9.46 -24.91
CA ARG A 70 22.54 -9.78 -26.21
C ARG A 70 22.59 -8.69 -27.30
N MET A 71 22.27 -7.43 -27.01
CA MET A 71 22.19 -6.31 -27.96
C MET A 71 21.32 -6.59 -29.22
N VAL A 72 20.30 -7.44 -29.10
CA VAL A 72 19.37 -7.72 -30.23
C VAL A 72 17.95 -7.20 -29.96
N ASP A 73 17.52 -7.10 -28.70
CA ASP A 73 16.24 -6.48 -28.32
C ASP A 73 16.43 -5.67 -27.02
N THR A 74 16.65 -4.36 -27.15
CA THR A 74 16.71 -3.43 -26.01
C THR A 74 15.35 -2.78 -25.85
N ARG A 75 14.59 -3.20 -24.84
CA ARG A 75 13.34 -2.54 -24.45
C ARG A 75 13.63 -1.52 -23.38
N VAL A 76 13.46 -0.25 -23.71
CA VAL A 76 13.64 0.84 -22.75
C VAL A 76 12.38 0.92 -21.90
N VAL A 77 12.47 0.47 -20.65
CA VAL A 77 11.46 0.78 -19.63
C VAL A 77 11.88 2.09 -18.97
N ASN A 78 10.98 3.08 -18.96
CA ASN A 78 11.25 4.36 -18.32
C ASN A 78 11.43 4.19 -16.81
N GLY A 79 12.14 5.11 -16.17
CA GLY A 79 12.30 5.10 -14.73
C GLY A 79 10.94 5.20 -14.05
N ALA A 80 10.66 4.31 -13.10
CA ALA A 80 9.35 4.20 -12.47
C ALA A 80 9.44 4.29 -10.94
N ARG A 81 8.33 4.70 -10.31
CA ARG A 81 8.14 4.69 -8.85
C ARG A 81 7.33 3.46 -8.46
N TYR A 82 7.54 2.94 -7.25
CA TYR A 82 6.75 1.82 -6.75
C TYR A 82 5.43 2.31 -6.17
N MET A 83 4.35 1.66 -6.61
CA MET A 83 3.01 1.86 -6.14
C MET A 83 2.50 0.54 -5.56
N PHE A 84 2.09 0.57 -4.30
CA PHE A 84 1.56 -0.55 -3.56
C PHE A 84 0.04 -0.50 -3.58
N ILE A 85 -0.59 -1.61 -3.93
CA ILE A 85 -2.04 -1.76 -4.01
C ILE A 85 -2.50 -3.04 -3.32
N GLY A 86 -3.74 -3.03 -2.84
CA GLY A 86 -4.44 -4.25 -2.43
C GLY A 86 -4.77 -5.15 -3.62
N SER A 87 -4.97 -6.44 -3.34
CA SER A 87 -5.35 -7.44 -4.36
C SER A 87 -6.67 -7.12 -5.07
N GLU A 88 -7.53 -6.38 -4.38
CA GLU A 88 -8.82 -5.85 -4.79
C GLU A 88 -8.75 -4.90 -5.99
N LEU A 89 -7.62 -4.21 -6.16
CA LEU A 89 -7.41 -3.22 -7.21
C LEU A 89 -6.78 -3.80 -8.49
N ILE A 90 -6.48 -5.10 -8.52
CA ILE A 90 -5.93 -5.77 -9.71
C ILE A 90 -6.86 -5.61 -10.93
N PRO A 91 -8.20 -5.80 -10.83
CA PRO A 91 -9.09 -5.62 -11.98
C PRO A 91 -9.08 -4.19 -12.52
N LEU A 92 -9.10 -3.19 -11.63
CA LEU A 92 -9.02 -1.77 -11.97
C LEU A 92 -7.78 -1.48 -12.82
N VAL A 93 -6.62 -1.90 -12.34
CA VAL A 93 -5.34 -1.65 -13.01
C VAL A 93 -5.27 -2.37 -14.35
N LYS A 94 -5.71 -3.64 -14.44
CA LYS A 94 -5.67 -4.42 -15.69
C LYS A 94 -6.59 -3.91 -16.78
N ARG A 95 -7.72 -3.29 -16.40
CA ARG A 95 -8.72 -2.72 -17.31
C ARG A 95 -8.44 -1.27 -17.70
N MET A 96 -7.44 -0.63 -17.11
CA MET A 96 -7.13 0.77 -17.37
C MET A 96 -6.71 0.99 -18.83
N THR A 97 -7.26 2.04 -19.44
CA THR A 97 -6.95 2.46 -20.82
C THR A 97 -6.10 3.72 -20.84
N ASP A 98 -5.20 3.83 -21.81
CA ASP A 98 -4.41 5.03 -22.07
C ASP A 98 -5.22 6.11 -22.80
N LEU A 99 -4.58 7.25 -23.10
CA LEU A 99 -5.17 8.37 -23.84
C LEU A 99 -5.61 8.02 -25.29
N PHE A 100 -5.14 6.90 -25.82
CA PHE A 100 -5.44 6.41 -27.17
C PHE A 100 -6.47 5.26 -27.17
N GLY A 101 -6.99 4.89 -25.99
CA GLY A 101 -7.94 3.79 -25.83
C GLY A 101 -7.31 2.39 -25.84
N ASN A 102 -5.98 2.28 -25.79
CA ASN A 102 -5.29 1.00 -25.66
C ASN A 102 -5.15 0.60 -24.19
N GLN A 103 -4.86 -0.67 -23.93
CA GLN A 103 -4.57 -1.14 -22.58
C GLN A 103 -3.30 -0.46 -22.03
N ALA A 104 -3.44 0.29 -20.93
CA ALA A 104 -2.33 0.98 -20.28
C ALA A 104 -1.44 0.04 -19.45
N PHE A 105 -1.99 -1.07 -18.98
CA PHE A 105 -1.27 -2.06 -18.18
C PHE A 105 -0.35 -2.94 -19.02
N ILE A 106 0.93 -2.94 -18.65
CA ILE A 106 1.94 -3.82 -19.23
C ILE A 106 2.35 -4.82 -18.15
N SER A 107 2.15 -6.12 -18.40
CA SER A 107 2.55 -7.18 -17.47
C SER A 107 4.07 -7.31 -17.37
N VAL A 108 4.56 -7.74 -16.20
CA VAL A 108 6.00 -7.94 -15.93
C VAL A 108 6.69 -8.77 -17.01
N GLU A 109 6.04 -9.83 -17.49
CA GLU A 109 6.56 -10.76 -18.51
C GLU A 109 6.97 -10.07 -19.81
N LYS A 110 6.39 -8.91 -20.13
CA LYS A 110 6.67 -8.18 -21.38
C LYS A 110 7.96 -7.37 -21.31
N TYR A 111 8.48 -7.07 -20.12
CA TYR A 111 9.58 -6.12 -19.95
C TYR A 111 10.65 -6.52 -18.95
N ALA A 112 10.38 -7.42 -18.02
CA ALA A 112 11.34 -7.76 -16.98
C ALA A 112 12.20 -8.96 -17.36
N ASP A 113 13.50 -8.82 -17.13
CA ASP A 113 14.44 -9.93 -17.09
C ASP A 113 14.47 -10.51 -15.67
N ALA A 114 14.63 -11.83 -15.55
CA ALA A 114 14.30 -12.65 -14.38
C ALA A 114 14.98 -12.26 -13.04
N GLY A 115 15.90 -11.30 -13.03
CA GLY A 115 16.63 -10.84 -11.84
C GLY A 115 16.35 -9.42 -11.36
N THR A 116 15.39 -8.69 -11.94
CA THR A 116 15.22 -7.24 -11.66
C THR A 116 13.82 -6.81 -11.19
N ILE A 117 13.00 -7.77 -10.79
CA ILE A 117 11.60 -7.59 -10.43
C ILE A 117 11.47 -7.44 -8.92
N ALA A 118 10.64 -6.50 -8.45
CA ALA A 118 10.30 -6.40 -7.04
C ALA A 118 9.32 -7.54 -6.65
N ASN A 119 9.45 -8.08 -5.43
CA ASN A 119 8.54 -9.13 -4.95
C ASN A 119 7.09 -8.63 -4.99
N GLY A 120 6.19 -9.38 -5.63
CA GLY A 120 4.79 -9.01 -5.79
C GLY A 120 4.50 -7.99 -6.90
N GLU A 121 5.49 -7.62 -7.73
CA GLU A 121 5.27 -6.76 -8.90
C GLU A 121 4.43 -7.50 -9.96
N ILE A 122 3.33 -6.88 -10.39
CA ILE A 122 2.43 -7.45 -11.41
C ILE A 122 2.59 -6.80 -12.78
N GLY A 123 3.12 -5.58 -12.84
CA GLY A 123 3.30 -4.85 -14.08
C GLY A 123 3.56 -3.37 -13.86
N THR A 124 3.53 -2.61 -14.96
CA THR A 124 3.66 -1.15 -14.97
C THR A 124 2.45 -0.48 -15.59
N VAL A 125 2.12 0.71 -15.09
CA VAL A 125 1.18 1.66 -15.69
C VAL A 125 1.82 3.05 -15.66
N ASP A 126 1.89 3.71 -16.81
CA ASP A 126 2.61 5.00 -16.98
C ASP A 126 4.02 4.95 -16.37
N GLN A 127 4.29 5.74 -15.32
CA GLN A 127 5.56 5.82 -14.61
C GLN A 127 5.56 5.08 -13.26
N PHE A 128 4.62 4.16 -13.06
CA PHE A 128 4.48 3.39 -11.82
C PHE A 128 4.65 1.91 -12.06
N ARG A 129 5.38 1.25 -11.15
CA ARG A 129 5.44 -0.21 -11.00
C ARG A 129 4.46 -0.61 -9.92
N ILE A 130 3.57 -1.51 -10.26
CA ILE A 130 2.48 -1.93 -9.40
C ILE A 130 2.90 -3.18 -8.63
N ILE A 131 3.00 -3.05 -7.31
CA ILE A 131 3.25 -4.14 -6.37
C ILE A 131 1.95 -4.46 -5.65
N VAL A 132 1.55 -5.72 -5.68
CA VAL A 132 0.39 -6.20 -4.94
C VAL A 132 0.82 -6.62 -3.55
N VAL A 133 0.18 -6.03 -2.54
CA VAL A 133 0.30 -6.41 -1.14
C VAL A 133 -1.00 -7.11 -0.74
N PRO A 134 -0.99 -8.43 -0.47
CA PRO A 134 -2.20 -9.19 -0.16
C PRO A 134 -2.97 -8.65 1.07
N GLU A 135 -2.25 -8.20 2.09
CA GLU A 135 -2.82 -7.70 3.35
C GLU A 135 -2.67 -6.17 3.42
N MET A 136 -3.07 -5.47 2.35
CA MET A 136 -3.08 -4.00 2.35
C MET A 136 -4.26 -3.49 3.16
N MET A 137 -3.98 -2.65 4.17
CA MET A 137 -5.02 -1.95 4.90
C MET A 137 -5.89 -1.08 3.97
N HIS A 138 -7.20 -1.22 4.13
CA HIS A 138 -8.22 -0.41 3.48
C HIS A 138 -9.15 0.18 4.54
N PHE A 139 -9.91 1.21 4.16
CA PHE A 139 -10.84 1.89 5.06
C PHE A 139 -12.25 1.36 4.79
N ALA A 140 -12.63 0.30 5.51
CA ALA A 140 -13.94 -0.34 5.37
C ALA A 140 -15.07 0.60 5.86
N GLY A 141 -16.08 0.82 5.02
CA GLY A 141 -17.27 1.63 5.36
C GLY A 141 -17.02 3.13 5.60
N GLU A 142 -15.87 3.66 5.18
CA GLU A 142 -15.52 5.09 5.35
C GLU A 142 -15.91 5.96 4.14
N GLY A 143 -16.46 5.37 3.09
CA GLY A 143 -16.93 6.05 1.89
C GLY A 143 -18.33 6.68 2.01
N ALA A 144 -18.87 7.06 0.85
CA ALA A 144 -20.23 7.56 0.72
C ALA A 144 -21.26 6.46 1.08
N THR A 145 -22.47 6.89 1.45
CA THR A 145 -23.59 5.97 1.72
C THR A 145 -24.05 5.31 0.44
N VAL A 146 -24.26 4.00 0.50
CA VAL A 146 -24.76 3.21 -0.62
C VAL A 146 -26.26 3.41 -0.80
N ALA A 147 -26.66 3.75 -2.02
CA ALA A 147 -28.03 3.74 -2.50
C ALA A 147 -28.20 2.66 -3.58
N THR A 148 -27.44 2.74 -4.68
CA THR A 148 -27.47 1.77 -5.79
C THR A 148 -26.06 1.36 -6.18
N ASN A 149 -25.62 0.25 -5.59
CA ASN A 149 -24.29 -0.27 -5.79
C ASN A 149 -24.07 -0.81 -7.21
N ALA A 150 -23.10 -0.23 -7.93
CA ALA A 150 -22.70 -0.65 -9.28
C ALA A 150 -21.73 -1.86 -9.31
N GLY A 151 -21.57 -2.59 -8.20
CA GLY A 151 -20.70 -3.76 -8.10
C GLY A 151 -19.38 -3.50 -7.37
N TYR A 152 -19.37 -2.55 -6.43
CA TYR A 152 -18.21 -2.18 -5.61
C TYR A 152 -18.34 -2.72 -4.18
N ARG A 153 -17.22 -2.87 -3.49
CA ARG A 153 -17.21 -3.35 -2.10
C ARG A 153 -17.80 -2.32 -1.13
N GLU A 154 -18.61 -2.80 -0.19
CA GLU A 154 -19.26 -2.00 0.84
C GLU A 154 -19.24 -2.73 2.19
N THR A 155 -19.14 -1.95 3.26
CA THR A 155 -19.25 -2.43 4.64
C THR A 155 -20.22 -1.53 5.39
N GLY A 156 -21.27 -2.11 5.98
CA GLY A 156 -22.22 -1.37 6.81
C GLY A 156 -23.03 -0.30 6.05
N GLY A 157 -23.32 -0.51 4.76
CA GLY A 157 -24.11 0.42 3.93
C GLY A 157 -23.32 1.64 3.46
N LYS A 158 -21.99 1.60 3.52
CA LYS A 158 -21.07 2.61 2.98
C LYS A 158 -19.98 1.93 2.15
N TYR A 159 -19.50 2.62 1.12
CA TYR A 159 -18.44 2.10 0.26
C TYR A 159 -17.10 1.93 1.01
N ASP A 160 -16.37 0.89 0.65
CA ASP A 160 -15.01 0.66 1.13
C ASP A 160 -14.01 1.48 0.31
N VAL A 161 -13.03 2.07 0.99
CA VAL A 161 -12.04 2.95 0.37
C VAL A 161 -10.67 2.26 0.34
N PHE A 162 -10.14 2.07 -0.86
CA PHE A 162 -8.88 1.40 -1.11
C PHE A 162 -7.77 2.39 -1.46
N PRO A 163 -6.63 2.37 -0.75
CA PRO A 163 -5.48 3.20 -1.07
C PRO A 163 -4.58 2.56 -2.16
N MET A 164 -4.01 3.41 -2.99
CA MET A 164 -2.87 3.12 -3.87
C MET A 164 -1.70 3.99 -3.37
N LEU A 165 -0.77 3.38 -2.63
CA LEU A 165 0.31 4.09 -1.94
C LEU A 165 1.57 4.14 -2.82
N VAL A 166 2.07 5.33 -3.10
CA VAL A 166 3.35 5.56 -3.77
C VAL A 166 4.38 6.01 -2.76
N ILE A 167 5.51 5.30 -2.73
CA ILE A 167 6.62 5.59 -1.82
C ILE A 167 7.80 6.10 -2.64
N GLY A 168 8.16 7.36 -2.42
CA GLY A 168 9.40 7.94 -2.92
C GLY A 168 10.61 7.55 -2.06
N ASP A 169 11.80 7.61 -2.65
CA ASP A 169 13.03 7.34 -1.91
C ASP A 169 13.29 8.42 -0.84
N GLU A 170 13.86 7.99 0.29
CA GLU A 170 14.12 8.80 1.50
C GLU A 170 12.88 9.53 2.05
N SER A 171 11.68 9.00 1.79
CA SER A 171 10.43 9.62 2.22
C SER A 171 10.12 9.43 3.71
N PHE A 172 10.52 8.29 4.27
CA PHE A 172 10.36 7.95 5.69
C PHE A 172 11.59 7.19 6.21
N THR A 173 11.71 7.13 7.53
CA THR A 173 12.68 6.27 8.20
C THR A 173 12.01 5.58 9.38
N THR A 174 12.36 4.32 9.62
CA THR A 174 11.93 3.58 10.82
C THR A 174 12.99 3.73 11.91
N ILE A 175 12.58 4.18 13.09
CA ILE A 175 13.46 4.32 14.25
C ILE A 175 13.66 2.92 14.87
N GLY A 176 14.88 2.41 14.75
CA GLY A 176 15.27 1.15 15.37
C GLY A 176 15.44 1.26 16.88
N PHE A 177 14.37 1.11 17.65
CA PHE A 177 14.46 0.96 19.11
C PHE A 177 14.96 -0.44 19.50
N GLN A 178 16.12 -0.51 20.17
CA GLN A 178 16.75 -1.76 20.65
C GLN A 178 16.96 -2.86 19.58
N THR A 179 17.47 -2.50 18.40
CA THR A 179 17.84 -3.43 17.33
C THR A 179 19.36 -3.42 17.12
N ASP A 180 19.94 -4.58 16.76
CA ASP A 180 21.32 -4.72 16.28
C ASP A 180 21.42 -4.40 14.77
N GLY A 181 20.60 -3.45 14.30
CA GLY A 181 20.48 -3.04 12.90
C GLY A 181 19.83 -4.06 11.95
N LYS A 182 19.43 -5.26 12.42
CA LYS A 182 18.93 -6.35 11.54
C LYS A 182 17.57 -6.95 11.91
N THR A 183 17.08 -6.78 13.14
CA THR A 183 15.82 -7.39 13.58
C THR A 183 15.09 -6.52 14.59
N VAL A 184 13.78 -6.38 14.43
CA VAL A 184 12.89 -5.87 15.48
C VAL A 184 12.84 -6.89 16.63
N LYS A 185 13.35 -6.53 17.80
CA LYS A 185 13.40 -7.45 18.95
C LYS A 185 12.03 -7.54 19.63
N PHE A 186 11.24 -8.53 19.25
CA PHE A 186 10.06 -8.93 20.02
C PHE A 186 10.49 -9.64 21.31
N LYS A 187 10.07 -9.10 22.47
CA LYS A 187 10.19 -9.79 23.75
C LYS A 187 8.88 -10.52 24.03
N ILE A 188 8.89 -11.83 23.79
CA ILE A 188 7.76 -12.70 24.09
C ILE A 188 7.98 -13.27 25.49
N LYS A 189 7.05 -12.99 26.41
CA LYS A 189 7.00 -13.59 27.74
C LYS A 189 5.85 -14.59 27.73
N HIS A 190 6.19 -15.86 27.91
CA HIS A 190 5.23 -16.94 28.10
C HIS A 190 5.34 -17.43 29.55
N VAL A 191 4.24 -17.27 30.30
CA VAL A 191 4.10 -17.75 31.67
C VAL A 191 3.05 -18.83 31.64
N LYS A 192 3.45 -20.06 31.96
CA LYS A 192 2.52 -21.20 32.04
C LYS A 192 1.70 -21.11 33.33
N PRO A 193 0.48 -21.68 33.35
CA PRO A 193 -0.20 -21.99 34.60
C PRO A 193 0.72 -22.79 35.54
N GLU A 194 0.53 -22.63 36.84
CA GLU A 194 1.29 -23.27 37.93
C GLU A 194 2.80 -22.92 37.95
N SER A 195 3.23 -21.92 37.19
CA SER A 195 4.60 -21.42 37.26
C SER A 195 4.79 -20.38 38.37
N GLU A 196 6.00 -20.25 38.89
CA GLU A 196 6.33 -19.34 40.00
C GLU A 196 5.91 -17.87 39.75
N THR A 197 5.83 -17.48 38.47
CA THR A 197 5.36 -16.14 38.05
C THR A 197 3.87 -16.05 37.76
N SER A 198 3.14 -17.17 37.67
CA SER A 198 1.68 -17.23 37.53
C SER A 198 0.94 -17.04 38.85
N TYR A 199 1.55 -17.44 39.97
CA TYR A 199 0.98 -17.25 41.30
C TYR A 199 0.91 -15.75 41.64
N SER A 200 -0.28 -15.27 41.98
CA SER A 200 -0.51 -13.90 42.43
C SER A 200 -1.56 -13.86 43.53
N ALA A 201 -1.67 -12.74 44.26
CA ALA A 201 -2.72 -12.60 45.27
C ALA A 201 -4.15 -12.71 44.70
N ALA A 202 -4.32 -12.46 43.39
CA ALA A 202 -5.59 -12.60 42.68
C ALA A 202 -5.80 -14.00 42.06
N ASP A 203 -4.73 -14.79 41.88
CA ASP A 203 -4.77 -16.19 41.45
C ASP A 203 -3.80 -17.02 42.33
N PRO A 204 -4.24 -17.43 43.53
CA PRO A 204 -3.39 -18.15 44.49
C PRO A 204 -3.04 -19.58 44.05
N TYR A 205 -3.82 -20.17 43.14
CA TYR A 205 -3.61 -21.52 42.63
C TYR A 205 -2.85 -21.53 41.30
N GLY A 206 -2.62 -20.37 40.68
CA GLY A 206 -1.87 -20.26 39.43
C GLY A 206 -2.57 -20.95 38.27
N GLU A 207 -3.90 -21.06 38.31
CA GLU A 207 -4.67 -21.75 37.27
C GLU A 207 -4.65 -20.99 35.93
N LEU A 208 -4.31 -19.69 35.96
CA LEU A 208 -4.24 -18.84 34.79
C LEU A 208 -2.80 -18.59 34.33
N GLY A 209 -2.51 -18.99 33.09
CA GLY A 209 -1.30 -18.61 32.36
C GLY A 209 -1.52 -17.35 31.52
N TRP A 210 -0.43 -16.71 31.11
CA TRP A 210 -0.50 -15.60 30.16
C TRP A 210 0.67 -15.56 29.19
N MET A 211 0.37 -15.07 27.99
CA MET A 211 1.36 -14.73 26.98
C MET A 211 1.31 -13.22 26.74
N SER A 212 2.47 -12.60 26.74
CA SER A 212 2.63 -11.16 26.50
C SER A 212 3.72 -10.95 25.47
N ILE A 213 3.47 -10.11 24.49
CA ILE A 213 4.47 -9.67 23.52
C ILE A 213 4.72 -8.19 23.72
N LYS A 214 6.00 -7.82 23.89
CA LYS A 214 6.45 -6.43 23.94
C LYS A 214 7.37 -6.14 22.78
N TRP A 215 7.07 -5.10 22.02
CA TRP A 215 7.93 -4.57 20.97
C TRP A 215 7.98 -3.05 21.04
N TYR A 216 8.93 -2.47 20.34
CA TYR A 216 9.04 -1.03 20.19
C TYR A 216 8.96 -0.72 18.70
N PHE A 217 8.15 0.27 18.37
CA PHE A 217 7.96 0.74 17.02
C PHE A 217 7.97 2.27 17.05
N GLY A 218 8.59 2.86 16.04
CA GLY A 218 8.55 4.28 15.79
C GLY A 218 8.93 4.51 14.34
N SER A 219 8.13 5.29 13.62
CA SER A 219 8.45 5.76 12.29
C SER A 219 8.53 7.28 12.30
N MET A 220 9.28 7.85 11.35
CA MET A 220 9.33 9.28 11.13
C MET A 220 9.22 9.57 9.64
N ILE A 221 8.20 10.34 9.28
CA ILE A 221 8.02 10.84 7.92
C ILE A 221 8.96 12.02 7.74
N LEU A 222 9.93 11.87 6.83
CA LEU A 222 10.95 12.89 6.57
C LEU A 222 10.51 13.87 5.50
N ARG A 223 9.92 13.36 4.43
CA ARG A 223 9.55 14.11 3.23
C ARG A 223 8.14 13.70 2.79
N PRO A 224 7.08 14.22 3.45
CA PRO A 224 5.71 13.85 3.13
C PRO A 224 5.34 14.17 1.67
N GLU A 225 5.98 15.15 1.05
CA GLU A 225 5.78 15.51 -0.35
C GLU A 225 6.23 14.42 -1.36
N ARG A 226 7.03 13.44 -0.90
CA ARG A 226 7.43 12.25 -1.68
C ARG A 226 6.57 11.02 -1.39
N LEU A 227 5.60 11.13 -0.49
CA LEU A 227 4.60 10.10 -0.23
C LEU A 227 3.29 10.53 -0.85
N ALA A 228 2.74 9.66 -1.70
CA ALA A 228 1.44 9.90 -2.29
C ALA A 228 0.47 8.77 -2.06
N VAL A 229 -0.79 9.08 -1.87
CA VAL A 229 -1.87 8.11 -1.79
C VAL A 229 -3.00 8.54 -2.71
N CYS A 230 -3.40 7.63 -3.60
CA CYS A 230 -4.65 7.74 -4.35
C CYS A 230 -5.72 6.87 -3.71
N TYR A 231 -6.90 7.40 -3.48
CA TYR A 231 -8.02 6.65 -2.95
C TYR A 231 -9.06 6.35 -4.03
N THR A 232 -9.53 5.10 -4.07
CA THR A 232 -10.48 4.60 -5.07
C THR A 232 -11.42 3.57 -4.45
N VAL A 233 -12.57 3.33 -5.09
CA VAL A 233 -13.37 2.12 -4.84
C VAL A 233 -12.78 0.91 -5.58
N ALA A 234 -13.10 -0.30 -5.10
CA ALA A 234 -12.72 -1.56 -5.73
C ALA A 234 -13.95 -2.41 -6.06
N GLU A 235 -13.94 -3.05 -7.22
CA GLU A 235 -14.99 -3.96 -7.67
C GLU A 235 -15.02 -5.25 -6.84
N LEU A 236 -16.20 -5.85 -6.69
CA LEU A 236 -16.44 -7.11 -5.97
C LEU A 236 -15.64 -8.30 -6.50
#